data_AF-A0AAU3PHJ6-F1
#
_entry.id   AF-A0AAU3PHJ6-F1
#
_cell.length_a   1.000
_cell.length_b   1.000
_cell.length_c   1.000
_cell.angle_alpha   90.00
_cell.angle_beta   90.00
_cell.angle_gamma   90.00
#
_symmetry.space_group_name_H-M   'P 1'
#
loop_
_entity.id
_entity.type
_entity.pdbx_description
1 polymer ?
#
loop_
_entity_poly.entity_id
_entity_poly.type
_entity_poly.pdbx_seq_one_letter_code
_entity_poly.pdbx_strand_id
1 'polypeptide(L)' 'MPEVRLCSAVSGTAGFLVIAWLRTTEDVTGFEAHLCEQLPDLRVLDRTVTLITAKRMGRLLDPHGRAVGHVLWDDLSTTL' A
#
# COMPACT_ATOMS: atom_id res chain seq x y z
N MET A 1 2.26 13.98 -5.50
CA MET A 1 2.88 12.72 -5.98
C MET A 1 1.79 11.77 -6.46
N PRO A 2 1.61 11.62 -7.78
CA PRO A 2 0.52 10.82 -8.37
C PRO A 2 0.66 9.31 -8.19
N GLU A 3 1.81 8.80 -7.74
CA GLU A 3 2.09 7.39 -7.49
C GLU A 3 1.48 6.91 -6.16
N VAL A 4 1.28 7.82 -5.21
CA VAL A 4 0.74 7.51 -3.88
C VAL A 4 -0.73 7.11 -3.99
N ARG A 5 -1.08 6.00 -3.34
CA ARG A 5 -2.44 5.43 -3.28
C ARG A 5 -3.02 5.44 -1.87
N LEU A 6 -2.16 5.45 -0.87
CA LEU A 6 -2.51 5.63 0.54
C LEU A 6 -1.38 6.37 1.23
N CYS A 7 -1.72 7.34 2.07
CA CYS A 7 -0.84 7.90 3.08
C CYS A 7 -1.65 7.99 4.36
N SER A 8 -1.20 7.32 5.41
CA SER A 8 -1.89 7.31 6.70
C SER A 8 -0.88 7.47 7.82
N ALA A 9 -1.24 8.26 8.82
CA ALA A 9 -0.59 8.17 10.12
C ALA A 9 -0.95 6.82 10.75
N VAL A 10 0.01 6.19 11.42
CA VAL A 10 -0.18 4.92 12.12
C VAL A 10 0.43 5.01 13.50
N SER A 11 -0.13 4.26 14.45
CA SER A 11 0.44 4.13 15.78
C SER A 11 1.54 3.08 15.76
N GLY A 12 2.71 3.38 16.32
CA GLY A 12 3.83 2.43 16.40
C GLY A 12 5.19 3.12 16.24
N THR A 13 6.19 2.34 15.87
CA THR A 13 7.56 2.83 15.63
C THR A 13 7.70 3.66 14.35
N ALA A 14 6.82 3.43 13.37
CA ALA A 14 6.65 4.29 12.20
C ALA A 14 5.47 5.24 12.42
N GLY A 15 5.65 6.53 12.14
CA GLY A 15 4.57 7.51 12.21
C GLY A 15 3.64 7.48 11.00
N PHE A 16 4.11 6.93 9.87
CA PHE A 16 3.37 6.90 8.60
C PHE A 16 3.51 5.57 7.87
N LEU A 17 2.43 5.17 7.22
CA LEU A 17 2.38 4.14 6.19
C LEU A 17 2.05 4.79 4.86
N VAL A 18 2.91 4.57 3.86
CA VAL A 18 2.69 5.04 2.49
C VAL A 18 2.62 3.83 1.56
N ILE A 19 1.58 3.76 0.75
CA ILE A 19 1.46 2.78 -0.34
C ILE A 19 1.53 3.55 -1.65
N ALA A 20 2.49 3.21 -2.50
CA ALA A 20 2.64 3.77 -3.83
C ALA A 20 2.61 2.67 -4.89
N TRP A 21 2.11 2.99 -6.08
CA TRP A 21 2.22 2.12 -7.25
C TRP A 21 3.30 2.65 -8.17
N LEU A 22 4.36 1.87 -8.28
CA LEU A 22 5.50 2.15 -9.13
C LEU A 22 5.47 1.22 -10.34
N ARG A 23 6.12 1.63 -11.43
CA ARG A 23 6.15 0.83 -12.66
C ARG A 23 7.12 -0.33 -12.52
N THR A 24 8.22 -0.10 -11.82
CA THR A 24 9.27 -1.07 -11.54
C THR A 24 9.66 -1.04 -10.06
N THR A 25 10.37 -2.06 -9.60
CA THR A 25 10.91 -2.10 -8.24
C THR A 25 12.07 -1.11 -8.06
N GLU A 26 12.79 -0.80 -9.13
CA GLU A 26 13.92 0.12 -9.16
C GLU A 26 13.48 1.58 -8.94
N ASP A 27 12.24 1.91 -9.32
CA ASP A 27 11.66 3.24 -9.12
C ASP A 27 11.54 3.64 -7.63
N VAL A 28 11.64 2.69 -6.70
CA VAL A 28 11.51 2.93 -5.24
C VAL A 28 12.52 3.95 -4.76
N THR A 29 13.78 3.83 -5.18
CA THR A 29 14.85 4.74 -4.72
C THR A 29 14.58 6.19 -5.14
N GLY A 30 14.14 6.41 -6.39
CA GLY A 30 13.81 7.74 -6.88
C GLY A 30 12.58 8.33 -6.19
N PHE A 31 11.57 7.50 -5.94
CA PHE A 31 10.38 7.90 -5.19
C PHE A 31 10.71 8.33 -3.75
N GLU A 32 11.57 7.59 -3.06
CA GLU A 32 12.01 7.92 -1.71
C GLU A 32 12.89 9.16 -1.66
N ALA A 33 13.78 9.34 -2.63
CA ALA A 33 14.56 10.58 -2.75
C ALA A 33 13.63 11.80 -2.87
N HIS A 34 12.61 11.71 -3.73
CA HIS A 34 11.63 12.79 -3.85
C HIS A 34 10.84 13.03 -2.56
N LEU A 35 10.48 11.97 -1.83
CA LEU A 35 9.83 12.12 -0.52
C LEU A 35 10.73 12.85 0.48
N CYS A 36 12.01 12.47 0.58
CA CYS A 36 12.98 13.10 1.48
C CYS A 36 13.30 14.55 1.08
N GLU A 37 13.28 14.88 -0.21
CA GLU A 37 13.42 16.26 -0.70
C GLU A 37 12.25 17.14 -0.22
N GLN A 38 11.03 16.61 -0.26
CA GLN A 38 9.84 17.36 0.16
C GLN A 38 9.65 17.37 1.70
N LEU A 39 10.14 16.34 2.38
CA LEU A 39 10.03 16.15 3.82
C LEU A 39 11.40 15.77 4.40
N PRO A 40 12.28 16.77 4.67
CA PRO A 40 13.67 16.51 5.07
C PRO A 40 13.82 15.67 6.35
N ASP A 41 12.85 15.73 7.25
CA ASP A 41 12.85 14.95 8.51
C ASP A 41 12.25 13.54 8.35
N LEU A 42 11.76 13.18 7.16
CA LEU A 42 11.20 11.87 6.89
C LEU A 42 12.31 10.81 6.89
N ARG A 43 12.05 9.70 7.59
CA ARG A 43 12.93 8.53 7.62
C ARG A 43 12.18 7.31 7.14
N VAL A 44 12.67 6.68 6.08
CA VAL A 44 12.14 5.39 5.61
C VAL A 44 12.66 4.29 6.53
N LEU A 45 11.77 3.69 7.32
CA LEU A 45 12.12 2.64 8.28
C LEU A 45 12.08 1.23 7.68
N ASP A 46 11.20 1.01 6.70
CA ASP A 46 11.03 -0.28 6.04
C ASP A 46 10.57 -0.10 4.58
N ARG A 47 10.86 -1.11 3.75
CA ARG A 47 10.42 -1.20 2.34
C ARG A 47 9.80 -2.56 2.10
N THR A 48 8.51 -2.56 1.80
CA THR A 48 7.77 -3.79 1.50
C THR A 48 7.19 -3.71 0.09
N VAL A 49 7.34 -4.80 -0.67
CA VAL A 49 6.74 -4.95 -2.00
C VAL A 49 5.57 -5.92 -1.91
N THR A 50 4.40 -5.49 -2.37
CA THR A 50 3.24 -6.38 -2.47
C THR A 50 3.35 -7.20 -3.76
N LEU A 51 3.57 -8.51 -3.64
CA LEU A 51 3.66 -9.42 -4.79
C LEU A 51 2.28 -9.81 -5.33
N ILE A 52 1.31 -9.98 -4.43
CA ILE A 52 -0.06 -10.40 -4.77
C ILE A 52 -1.03 -9.53 -3.99
N THR A 53 -1.99 -8.94 -4.69
CA THR A 53 -3.11 -8.22 -4.05
C THR A 53 -4.34 -9.10 -4.10
N ALA A 54 -4.61 -9.88 -3.04
CA ALA A 54 -5.80 -10.74 -3.01
C ALA A 54 -7.11 -9.94 -2.92
N LYS A 55 -7.07 -8.73 -2.35
CA LYS A 55 -8.24 -7.88 -2.15
C LYS A 55 -7.88 -6.41 -2.22
N ARG A 56 -8.75 -5.60 -2.82
CA ARG A 56 -8.64 -4.12 -2.85
C ARG A 56 -9.99 -3.46 -2.68
N MET A 57 -10.14 -2.61 -1.66
CA MET A 57 -11.37 -1.83 -1.39
C MET A 57 -12.68 -2.65 -1.50
N GLY A 58 -12.76 -3.72 -0.71
CA GLY A 58 -13.92 -4.63 -0.72
C GLY A 58 -14.00 -5.57 -1.92
N ARG A 59 -13.12 -5.50 -2.92
CA ARG A 59 -13.12 -6.41 -4.08
C ARG A 59 -12.09 -7.52 -3.94
N LEU A 60 -12.52 -8.76 -4.13
CA LEU A 60 -11.62 -9.91 -4.29
C LEU A 60 -11.02 -9.90 -5.69
N LEU A 61 -9.71 -10.14 -5.78
CA LEU A 61 -8.97 -10.17 -7.02
C LEU A 61 -8.44 -11.57 -7.30
N ASP A 62 -8.48 -11.99 -8.57
CA ASP A 62 -7.80 -13.20 -9.02
C ASP A 62 -6.27 -12.99 -9.09
N PRO A 63 -5.47 -14.04 -9.38
CA PRO A 63 -4.02 -13.90 -9.53
C PRO A 63 -3.56 -12.94 -10.64
N HIS A 64 -4.45 -12.57 -11.57
CA HIS A 64 -4.20 -11.58 -12.62
C HIS A 64 -4.67 -10.17 -12.23
N GLY A 65 -5.11 -9.97 -10.98
CA GLY A 65 -5.59 -8.69 -10.45
C GLY A 65 -6.99 -8.29 -10.91
N ARG A 66 -7.74 -9.19 -11.56
CA ARG A 66 -9.11 -8.91 -12.05
C ARG A 66 -10.09 -9.09 -10.91
N ALA A 67 -11.04 -8.18 -10.78
CA ALA A 67 -12.08 -8.29 -9.77
C ALA A 67 -13.00 -9.48 -10.07
N VAL A 68 -13.09 -10.41 -9.12
CA VAL A 68 -13.90 -11.64 -9.23
C VAL A 68 -15.02 -11.70 -8.19
N GLY A 69 -15.00 -10.82 -7.19
CA GLY A 69 -16.01 -10.81 -6.15
C GLY A 69 -15.98 -9.56 -5.29
N HIS A 70 -16.88 -9.52 -4.31
CA HIS A 70 -16.93 -8.51 -3.27
C HIS A 70 -16.93 -9.20 -1.90
N VAL A 71 -16.18 -8.66 -0.95
CA VAL A 71 -16.16 -9.06 0.46
C VAL A 71 -16.58 -7.86 1.30
N LEU A 72 -17.54 -8.09 2.18
CA LEU A 72 -18.01 -7.07 3.12
C LEU A 72 -16.91 -6.73 4.12
N TRP A 73 -16.94 -5.50 4.63
CA TRP A 73 -15.97 -5.06 5.63
C TRP A 73 -16.13 -5.80 6.96
N ASP A 74 -17.37 -5.95 7.42
CA ASP A 74 -17.76 -6.79 8.55
C ASP A 74 -18.47 -8.05 8.02
N ASP A 75 -17.68 -9.00 7.55
CA ASP A 75 -18.20 -10.35 7.32
C ASP A 75 -18.21 -11.14 8.64
N LEU A 76 -19.26 -10.94 9.45
CA LEU A 76 -19.52 -11.75 10.66
C LEU A 76 -19.97 -13.17 10.33
N SER A 77 -20.07 -13.57 9.05
CA SER A 77 -20.54 -14.90 8.68
C SER A 77 -19.45 -15.99 8.70
N THR A 78 -18.16 -15.62 8.87
CA THR A 78 -17.07 -16.57 9.14
C THR A 78 -16.94 -16.84 10.65
N THR A 79 -18.05 -17.18 11.31
CA THR A 79 -18.09 -17.83 12.62
C THR A 79 -19.25 -18.82 12.62
N LEU A 80 -19.11 -19.89 11.82
CA LEU A 80 -19.84 -21.15 11.96
C LEU A 80 -18.92 -22.31 11.58
#